data_AF-A0A8D0GEJ0-F1
#
_entry.id   AF-A0A8D0GEJ0-F1
#
_cell.length_a   1.000
_cell.length_b   1.000
_cell.length_c   1.000
_cell.angle_alpha   90.00
_cell.angle_beta   90.00
_cell.angle_gamma   90.00
#
_symmetry.space_group_name_H-M   'P 1'
#
loop_
_entity.id
_entity.type
_entity.pdbx_description
1 polymer ?
#
loop_
_entity_poly.entity_id
_entity_poly.type
_entity_poly.pdbx_seq_one_letter_code
_entity_poly.pdbx_strand_id
1 'polypeptide(L)'
;MALNDSINILNSAYLAVEYIDSFLPENPLQQPFKNAWNYMLDNYTKFQIATWGSLIVHELAYFLLCFPGFVFQFIPYMQKNFGLSYSPFGMQAEYAHPLETIILGMGFFIGIIVFCNHVILLWAWVICRLMETIDVHSGYDIPLNPLHLLPFYAGAQFHDFHHMNFVGNYASTFTDQKQELSEEKKSK
;
A
#
# COMPACT_ATOMS: atom_id res chain seq x y z
N MET A 1 7.38 41.20 2.20
CA MET A 1 7.93 40.89 0.87
C MET A 1 7.53 39.48 0.44
N ALA A 2 7.90 38.42 1.19
CA ALA A 2 7.57 37.02 0.87
C ALA A 2 6.07 36.70 0.65
N LEU A 3 5.14 37.33 1.39
CA LEU A 3 3.69 37.08 1.23
C LEU A 3 3.18 37.45 -0.18
N ASN A 4 3.73 38.52 -0.77
CA ASN A 4 3.31 39.02 -2.08
C ASN A 4 3.77 38.08 -3.20
N ASP A 5 4.97 37.49 -3.04
CA ASP A 5 5.53 36.54 -4.00
C ASP A 5 4.77 35.20 -3.97
N SER A 6 4.39 34.70 -2.79
CA SER A 6 3.56 33.48 -2.66
C SER A 6 2.18 33.64 -3.31
N ILE A 7 1.55 34.81 -3.14
CA ILE A 7 0.24 35.12 -3.74
C ILE A 7 0.35 35.19 -5.27
N ASN A 8 1.42 35.82 -5.79
CA ASN A 8 1.67 35.88 -7.23
C ASN A 8 1.92 34.49 -7.83
N ILE A 9 2.67 33.62 -7.14
CA ILE A 9 2.92 32.24 -7.57
C ILE A 9 1.61 31.44 -7.59
N LEU A 10 0.80 31.51 -6.53
CA LEU A 10 -0.49 30.81 -6.45
C LEU A 10 -1.46 31.25 -7.57
N ASN A 11 -1.55 32.56 -7.84
CA ASN A 11 -2.37 33.08 -8.93
C ASN A 11 -1.85 32.62 -10.30
N SER A 12 -0.53 32.62 -10.50
CA SER A 12 0.07 32.13 -11.76
C SER A 12 -0.14 30.62 -11.96
N ALA A 13 -0.07 29.83 -10.90
CA ALA A 13 -0.33 28.40 -10.94
C ALA A 13 -1.81 28.10 -11.21
N TYR A 14 -2.72 28.84 -10.57
CA TYR A 14 -4.15 28.75 -10.83
C TYR A 14 -4.49 29.03 -12.29
N LEU A 15 -3.96 30.13 -12.84
CA LEU A 15 -4.15 30.49 -14.26
C LEU A 15 -3.52 29.45 -15.20
N ALA A 16 -2.38 28.86 -14.85
CA ALA A 16 -1.78 27.79 -15.62
C ALA A 16 -2.63 26.51 -15.61
N VAL A 17 -3.23 26.17 -14.47
CA VAL A 17 -4.17 25.04 -14.37
C VAL A 17 -5.42 25.30 -15.20
N GLU A 18 -6.06 26.47 -15.10
CA GLU A 18 -7.22 26.80 -15.94
C GLU A 18 -6.87 26.80 -17.44
N TYR A 19 -5.69 27.31 -17.79
CA TYR A 19 -5.22 27.27 -19.17
C TYR A 19 -5.07 25.84 -19.67
N ILE A 20 -4.44 24.95 -18.90
CA ILE A 20 -4.31 23.52 -19.24
C ILE A 20 -5.69 22.86 -19.33
N ASP A 21 -6.58 23.14 -18.38
CA ASP A 21 -7.93 22.57 -18.32
C ASP A 21 -8.75 22.96 -19.56
N SER A 22 -8.53 24.16 -20.10
CA SER A 22 -9.17 24.60 -21.34
C SER A 22 -8.81 23.77 -22.59
N PHE A 23 -7.69 23.04 -22.57
CA PHE A 23 -7.30 22.12 -23.66
C PHE A 23 -7.75 20.68 -23.42
N LEU A 24 -8.22 20.36 -22.22
CA LEU A 24 -8.67 19.02 -21.90
C LEU A 24 -10.13 18.85 -22.36
N PRO A 25 -10.48 17.70 -22.96
CA PRO A 25 -11.87 17.41 -23.29
C PRO A 25 -12.69 17.28 -21.99
N GLU A 26 -13.96 17.68 -22.04
CA GLU A 26 -14.87 17.50 -20.90
C GLU A 26 -14.88 16.05 -20.44
N ASN A 27 -14.69 15.83 -19.14
CA ASN A 27 -14.69 14.50 -18.57
C ASN A 27 -16.14 14.00 -18.45
N PRO A 28 -16.59 13.01 -19.24
CA PRO A 28 -17.97 12.54 -19.23
C PRO A 28 -18.37 11.91 -17.88
N LEU A 29 -17.39 11.54 -17.04
CA LEU A 29 -17.61 10.98 -15.71
C LEU A 29 -17.73 12.04 -14.62
N GLN A 30 -17.34 13.30 -14.88
CA GLN A 30 -17.34 14.36 -13.86
C GLN A 30 -18.74 14.62 -13.33
N GLN A 31 -19.73 14.76 -14.22
CA GLN A 31 -21.10 15.06 -13.81
C GLN A 31 -21.78 13.87 -13.10
N PRO A 32 -21.73 12.63 -13.63
CA PRO A 32 -22.20 11.45 -12.90
C PRO A 32 -21.54 11.28 -11.53
N PHE A 33 -20.22 11.46 -11.44
CA PHE A 33 -19.49 11.36 -10.17
C PHE A 33 -19.93 12.43 -9.18
N LYS A 34 -20.04 13.70 -9.61
CA LYS A 34 -20.52 14.80 -8.76
C LYS A 34 -21.93 14.53 -8.24
N ASN A 35 -22.82 14.03 -9.09
CA ASN A 35 -24.18 13.68 -8.69
C ASN A 35 -24.19 12.55 -7.65
N ALA A 36 -23.41 11.48 -7.86
CA ALA A 36 -23.29 10.37 -6.92
C ALA A 36 -22.67 10.81 -5.59
N TRP A 37 -21.65 11.68 -5.64
CA TRP A 37 -20.99 12.24 -4.46
C TRP A 37 -21.96 13.07 -3.62
N ASN A 38 -22.71 13.98 -4.26
CA ASN A 38 -23.72 14.79 -3.57
C ASN A 38 -24.82 13.91 -2.98
N TYR A 39 -25.33 12.93 -3.75
CA TYR A 39 -26.30 11.97 -3.24
C TYR A 39 -25.80 11.26 -1.98
N MET A 40 -24.54 10.79 -1.98
CA MET A 40 -23.95 10.16 -0.80
C MET A 40 -23.88 11.12 0.40
N LEU A 41 -23.45 12.37 0.19
CA LEU A 41 -23.37 13.38 1.25
C LEU A 41 -24.74 13.75 1.83
N ASP A 42 -25.78 13.75 1.00
CA ASP A 42 -27.14 14.12 1.40
C ASP A 42 -27.87 12.98 2.15
N ASN A 43 -27.51 11.72 1.89
CA ASN A 43 -28.23 10.54 2.41
C ASN A 43 -27.50 9.82 3.55
N TYR A 44 -26.20 10.08 3.77
CA TYR A 44 -25.40 9.37 4.77
C TYR A 44 -24.67 10.32 5.71
N THR A 45 -24.50 9.88 6.96
CA THR A 45 -23.70 10.62 7.93
C THR A 45 -22.21 10.55 7.57
N LYS A 46 -21.44 11.56 7.99
CA LYS A 46 -19.98 11.57 7.85
C LYS A 46 -19.34 10.31 8.42
N PHE A 47 -19.85 9.79 9.54
CA PHE A 47 -19.35 8.57 10.16
C PHE A 47 -19.57 7.33 9.28
N GLN A 48 -20.77 7.19 8.70
CA GLN A 48 -21.07 6.07 7.80
C GLN A 48 -20.21 6.13 6.53
N ILE A 49 -20.07 7.32 5.93
CA ILE A 49 -19.23 7.53 4.75
C ILE A 49 -17.77 7.21 5.08
N ALA A 50 -17.26 7.72 6.21
CA ALA A 50 -15.89 7.45 6.63
C ALA A 50 -15.66 5.97 6.92
N THR A 51 -16.62 5.28 7.54
CA THR A 51 -16.44 3.86 7.92
C THR A 51 -16.59 2.95 6.71
N TRP A 52 -17.76 2.97 6.07
CA TRP A 52 -18.07 2.06 4.96
C TRP A 52 -17.38 2.47 3.67
N GLY A 53 -17.26 3.77 3.40
CA GLY A 53 -16.52 4.26 2.25
C GLY A 53 -15.03 3.91 2.34
N SER A 54 -14.40 4.10 3.51
CA SER A 54 -13.00 3.71 3.66
C SER A 54 -12.80 2.21 3.58
N LEU A 55 -13.72 1.40 4.15
CA LEU A 55 -13.68 -0.05 4.01
C LEU A 55 -13.75 -0.48 2.54
N ILE A 56 -14.72 0.04 1.77
CA ILE A 56 -14.87 -0.31 0.36
C ILE A 56 -13.61 0.07 -0.45
N VAL A 57 -13.09 1.28 -0.25
CA VAL A 57 -11.89 1.72 -0.96
C VAL A 57 -10.67 0.89 -0.57
N HIS A 58 -10.54 0.54 0.72
CA HIS A 58 -9.48 -0.36 1.21
C HIS A 58 -9.55 -1.73 0.55
N GLU A 59 -10.72 -2.40 0.61
CA GLU A 59 -10.91 -3.73 0.02
C GLU A 59 -10.64 -3.71 -1.49
N LEU A 60 -11.17 -2.72 -2.21
CA LEU A 60 -10.92 -2.59 -3.64
C LEU A 60 -9.44 -2.42 -3.94
N ALA A 61 -8.74 -1.56 -3.18
CA ALA A 61 -7.29 -1.39 -3.34
C ALA A 61 -6.54 -2.70 -3.04
N TYR A 62 -6.89 -3.39 -1.96
CA TYR A 62 -6.27 -4.65 -1.57
C TYR A 62 -6.42 -5.73 -2.63
N PHE A 63 -7.65 -5.97 -3.13
CA PHE A 63 -7.90 -6.96 -4.18
C PHE A 63 -7.20 -6.59 -5.50
N LEU A 64 -7.21 -5.31 -5.88
CA LEU A 64 -6.52 -4.85 -7.10
C LEU A 64 -5.00 -5.03 -7.00
N LEU A 65 -4.41 -4.74 -5.83
CA LEU A 65 -2.98 -4.92 -5.60
C LEU A 65 -2.59 -6.40 -5.50
N CYS A 66 -3.47 -7.27 -4.97
CA CYS A 66 -3.27 -8.72 -4.95
C CYS A 66 -3.39 -9.36 -6.33
N PHE A 67 -4.16 -8.76 -7.24
CA PHE A 67 -4.54 -9.38 -8.51
C PHE A 67 -3.35 -9.80 -9.40
N PRO A 68 -2.28 -8.99 -9.57
CA PRO A 68 -1.09 -9.44 -10.30
C PRO A 68 -0.45 -10.69 -9.71
N GLY A 69 -0.26 -10.74 -8.39
CA GLY A 69 0.29 -11.91 -7.69
C GLY A 69 -0.59 -13.15 -7.84
N PHE A 70 -1.91 -12.97 -7.83
CA PHE A 70 -2.86 -14.04 -8.13
C PHE A 70 -2.70 -14.56 -9.56
N VAL A 71 -2.58 -13.68 -10.57
CA VAL A 71 -2.36 -14.08 -11.97
C VAL A 71 -1.04 -14.83 -12.13
N PHE A 72 0.02 -14.45 -11.43
CA PHE A 72 1.33 -15.11 -11.50
C PHE A 72 1.28 -16.59 -11.10
N GLN A 73 0.32 -17.01 -10.28
CA GLN A 73 0.13 -18.41 -9.90
C GLN A 73 -0.26 -19.30 -11.08
N PHE A 74 -0.81 -18.72 -12.15
CA PHE A 74 -1.21 -19.45 -13.35
C PHE A 74 -0.15 -19.39 -14.45
N ILE A 75 1.00 -18.76 -14.21
CA ILE A 75 2.09 -18.61 -15.18
C ILE A 75 3.29 -19.46 -14.70
N PRO A 76 3.55 -20.63 -15.33
CA PRO A 76 4.62 -21.53 -14.90
C PRO A 76 6.02 -20.89 -14.89
N TYR A 77 6.26 -19.94 -15.80
CA TYR A 77 7.51 -19.17 -15.82
C TYR A 77 7.69 -18.34 -14.55
N MET A 78 6.63 -17.71 -14.04
CA MET A 78 6.70 -16.90 -12.82
C MET A 78 6.98 -17.79 -11.62
N GLN A 79 6.24 -18.91 -11.50
CA GLN A 79 6.44 -19.87 -10.42
C GLN A 79 7.86 -20.47 -10.41
N LYS A 80 8.41 -20.78 -11.59
CA LYS A 80 9.74 -21.38 -11.70
C LYS A 80 10.88 -20.41 -11.39
N ASN A 81 10.78 -19.16 -11.83
CA ASN A 81 11.91 -18.22 -11.78
C ASN A 81 11.81 -17.21 -10.62
N PHE A 82 10.62 -16.96 -10.10
CA PHE A 82 10.37 -15.93 -9.08
C PHE A 82 9.54 -16.43 -7.90
N GLY A 83 8.86 -17.57 -8.04
CA GLY A 83 8.01 -18.15 -7.00
C GLY A 83 8.83 -18.85 -5.90
N LEU A 84 8.53 -18.53 -4.65
CA LEU A 84 9.06 -19.20 -3.46
C LEU A 84 8.19 -20.41 -3.13
N SER A 85 8.81 -21.51 -2.70
CA SER A 85 8.12 -22.81 -2.53
C SER A 85 7.19 -22.90 -1.30
N TYR A 86 7.14 -21.88 -0.44
CA TYR A 86 6.52 -21.98 0.88
C TYR A 86 5.56 -20.84 1.26
N SER A 87 5.59 -19.67 0.60
CA SER A 87 4.72 -18.55 0.98
C SER A 87 3.28 -18.72 0.48
N PRO A 88 2.27 -18.50 1.33
CA PRO A 88 0.89 -18.43 0.88
C PRO A 88 0.67 -17.19 0.01
N PHE A 89 -0.44 -17.16 -0.69
CA PHE A 89 -0.85 -16.07 -1.56
C PHE A 89 -1.05 -14.76 -0.80
N GLY A 90 -0.79 -13.60 -1.43
CA GLY A 90 -0.92 -12.28 -0.79
C GLY A 90 -2.29 -11.99 -0.16
N MET A 91 -3.39 -12.57 -0.67
CA MET A 91 -4.71 -12.44 -0.05
C MET A 91 -4.83 -13.15 1.32
N GLN A 92 -3.92 -14.07 1.67
CA GLN A 92 -3.90 -14.77 2.96
C GLN A 92 -3.20 -13.96 4.04
N ALA A 93 -2.54 -12.85 3.69
CA ALA A 93 -1.83 -11.98 4.64
C ALA A 93 -2.75 -11.45 5.75
N GLU A 94 -4.04 -11.30 5.47
CA GLU A 94 -5.04 -10.85 6.45
C GLU A 94 -5.58 -11.98 7.35
N TYR A 95 -5.25 -13.24 7.07
CA TYR A 95 -5.59 -14.36 7.94
C TYR A 95 -4.62 -14.43 9.13
N ALA A 96 -4.88 -13.59 10.13
CA ALA A 96 -4.10 -13.53 11.35
C ALA A 96 -4.99 -13.67 12.59
N HIS A 97 -4.37 -13.99 13.73
CA HIS A 97 -5.10 -14.02 14.99
C HIS A 97 -5.60 -12.60 15.34
N PRO A 98 -6.83 -12.39 15.86
CA PRO A 98 -7.36 -11.04 16.08
C PRO A 98 -6.47 -10.12 16.93
N LEU A 99 -5.76 -10.68 17.93
CA LEU A 99 -4.78 -9.91 18.72
C LEU A 99 -3.58 -9.47 17.90
N GLU A 100 -3.11 -10.31 16.97
CA GLU A 100 -2.01 -9.98 16.08
C GLU A 100 -2.43 -8.87 15.11
N THR A 101 -3.64 -8.95 14.54
CA THR A 101 -4.23 -7.88 13.74
C THR A 101 -4.30 -6.55 14.50
N ILE A 102 -4.70 -6.58 15.78
CA ILE A 102 -4.76 -5.36 16.60
C ILE A 102 -3.35 -4.82 16.86
N ILE A 103 -2.42 -5.67 17.30
CA ILE A 103 -1.07 -5.25 17.69
C ILE A 103 -0.27 -4.74 16.50
N LEU A 104 -0.25 -5.50 15.40
CA LEU A 104 0.44 -5.11 14.17
C LEU A 104 -0.31 -3.97 13.46
N GLY A 105 -1.64 -3.94 13.55
CA GLY A 105 -2.48 -2.87 13.04
C GLY A 105 -2.24 -1.51 13.69
N MET A 106 -1.69 -1.45 14.91
CA MET A 106 -1.30 -0.17 15.51
C MET A 106 -0.24 0.56 14.67
N GLY A 107 0.70 -0.18 14.07
CA GLY A 107 1.73 0.40 13.20
C GLY A 107 1.13 1.11 11.98
N PHE A 108 0.05 0.56 11.43
CA PHE A 108 -0.71 1.17 10.35
C PHE A 108 -1.31 2.52 10.76
N PHE A 109 -1.92 2.60 11.95
CA PHE A 109 -2.55 3.84 12.44
C PHE A 109 -1.54 4.91 12.88
N ILE A 110 -0.37 4.54 13.39
CA ILE A 110 0.65 5.51 13.82
C ILE A 110 1.07 6.42 12.66
N GLY A 111 1.34 5.85 11.47
CA GLY A 111 1.72 6.66 10.31
C GLY A 111 0.61 7.61 9.83
N ILE A 112 -0.65 7.17 9.94
CA ILE A 112 -1.81 8.03 9.64
C ILE A 112 -1.83 9.23 10.60
N ILE A 113 -1.68 8.99 11.89
CA ILE A 113 -1.73 10.05 12.92
C ILE A 113 -0.56 11.03 12.77
N VAL A 114 0.63 10.55 12.40
CA VAL A 114 1.85 11.37 12.37
C VAL A 114 2.00 12.13 11.04
N PHE A 115 1.68 11.51 9.90
CA PHE A 115 2.01 12.05 8.59
C PHE A 115 0.81 12.51 7.75
N CYS A 116 -0.41 12.05 8.07
CA CYS A 116 -1.54 12.17 7.16
C CYS A 116 -2.52 13.28 7.55
N ASN A 117 -2.11 14.55 7.38
CA ASN A 117 -2.98 15.72 7.56
C ASN A 117 -3.96 15.93 6.38
N HIS A 118 -3.64 15.40 5.21
CA HIS A 118 -4.48 15.47 4.02
C HIS A 118 -4.98 14.08 3.63
N VAL A 119 -6.22 14.00 3.12
CA VAL A 119 -6.84 12.74 2.67
C VAL A 119 -5.99 12.04 1.62
N ILE A 120 -5.30 12.79 0.75
CA ILE A 120 -4.40 12.20 -0.24
C ILE A 120 -3.18 11.52 0.40
N LEU A 121 -2.62 12.08 1.47
CA LEU A 121 -1.52 11.49 2.21
C LEU A 121 -1.97 10.25 2.97
N LEU A 122 -3.21 10.28 3.52
CA LEU A 122 -3.83 9.11 4.12
C LEU A 122 -3.90 7.97 3.12
N TRP A 123 -4.48 8.18 1.94
CA TRP A 123 -4.61 7.11 0.95
C TRP A 123 -3.27 6.67 0.37
N ALA A 124 -2.32 7.59 0.19
CA ALA A 124 -0.95 7.23 -0.19
C ALA A 124 -0.31 6.30 0.85
N TRP A 125 -0.45 6.62 2.14
CA TRP A 125 0.03 5.77 3.23
C TRP A 125 -0.63 4.39 3.24
N VAL A 126 -1.96 4.34 3.09
CA VAL A 126 -2.72 3.08 3.00
C VAL A 126 -2.20 2.22 1.85
N ILE A 127 -2.03 2.79 0.66
CA ILE A 127 -1.51 2.07 -0.51
C ILE A 127 -0.09 1.54 -0.24
N CYS A 128 0.80 2.37 0.29
CA CYS A 128 2.16 1.93 0.63
C CYS A 128 2.17 0.77 1.62
N ARG A 129 1.34 0.82 2.67
CA ARG A 129 1.21 -0.25 3.66
C ARG A 129 0.60 -1.52 3.07
N LEU A 130 -0.39 -1.40 2.21
CA LEU A 130 -0.97 -2.55 1.50
C LEU A 130 0.05 -3.20 0.56
N MET A 131 0.81 -2.40 -0.18
CA MET A 131 1.88 -2.91 -1.04
C MET A 131 2.93 -3.69 -0.25
N GLU A 132 3.40 -3.15 0.88
CA GLU A 132 4.35 -3.85 1.76
C GLU A 132 3.80 -5.20 2.24
N THR A 133 2.60 -5.21 2.81
CA THR A 133 1.96 -6.43 3.32
C THR A 133 1.79 -7.46 2.22
N ILE A 134 1.30 -7.05 1.04
CA ILE A 134 1.09 -7.95 -0.09
C ILE A 134 2.42 -8.49 -0.61
N ASP A 135 3.46 -7.66 -0.69
CA ASP A 135 4.75 -8.06 -1.24
C ASP A 135 5.43 -9.12 -0.37
N VAL A 136 5.54 -8.90 0.95
CA VAL A 136 6.17 -9.88 1.85
C VAL A 136 5.38 -11.19 1.98
N HIS A 137 4.08 -11.19 1.67
CA HIS A 137 3.23 -12.39 1.63
C HIS A 137 2.89 -12.82 0.19
N SER A 138 3.55 -12.30 -0.83
CA SER A 138 3.18 -12.62 -2.21
C SER A 138 3.69 -14.00 -2.63
N GLY A 139 4.75 -14.47 -1.97
CA GLY A 139 5.53 -15.63 -2.39
C GLY A 139 6.34 -15.41 -3.66
N TYR A 140 6.53 -14.15 -4.10
CA TYR A 140 7.32 -13.83 -5.26
C TYR A 140 8.46 -12.87 -4.91
N ASP A 141 9.66 -13.16 -5.42
CA ASP A 141 10.79 -12.24 -5.39
C ASP A 141 11.04 -11.68 -6.80
N ILE A 142 10.50 -10.49 -7.06
CA ILE A 142 10.52 -9.87 -8.39
C ILE A 142 11.67 -8.85 -8.47
N PRO A 143 12.55 -8.94 -9.48
CA PRO A 143 13.77 -8.12 -9.55
C PRO A 143 13.52 -6.60 -9.72
N LEU A 144 12.31 -6.18 -10.08
CA LEU A 144 11.92 -4.77 -10.25
C LEU A 144 10.93 -4.30 -9.17
N ASN A 145 10.89 -4.97 -8.02
CA ASN A 145 10.05 -4.55 -6.91
C ASN A 145 10.57 -3.23 -6.31
N PRO A 146 9.79 -2.14 -6.34
CA PRO A 146 10.23 -0.82 -5.86
C PRO A 146 10.49 -0.79 -4.34
N LEU A 147 9.97 -1.74 -3.56
CA LEU A 147 10.16 -1.78 -2.11
C LEU A 147 11.61 -2.12 -1.71
N HIS A 148 12.37 -2.80 -2.58
CA HIS A 148 13.82 -3.03 -2.34
C HIS A 148 14.66 -1.75 -2.40
N LEU A 149 14.09 -0.61 -2.80
CA LEU A 149 14.74 0.69 -2.67
C LEU A 149 14.74 1.20 -1.23
N LEU A 150 13.89 0.66 -0.37
CA LEU A 150 13.86 1.01 1.05
C LEU A 150 15.02 0.32 1.78
N PRO A 151 15.80 1.06 2.58
CA PRO A 151 16.89 0.46 3.33
C PRO A 151 16.33 -0.60 4.29
N PHE A 152 17.06 -1.71 4.41
CA PHE A 152 16.74 -2.84 5.30
C PHE A 152 15.49 -3.66 4.91
N TYR A 153 14.81 -3.34 3.80
CA TYR A 153 13.68 -4.13 3.33
C TYR A 153 14.16 -5.50 2.82
N ALA A 154 13.63 -6.57 3.41
CA ALA A 154 14.12 -7.93 3.18
C ALA A 154 13.22 -8.78 2.26
N GLY A 155 11.99 -8.33 1.99
CA GLY A 155 11.07 -8.97 1.04
C GLY A 155 10.46 -10.29 1.53
N ALA A 156 9.84 -11.02 0.59
CA ALA A 156 9.04 -12.22 0.88
C ALA A 156 9.84 -13.39 1.46
N GLN A 157 11.09 -13.59 1.02
CA GLN A 157 11.92 -14.71 1.48
C GLN A 157 12.24 -14.61 2.98
N PHE A 158 12.61 -13.41 3.43
CA PHE A 158 12.86 -13.14 4.85
C PHE A 158 11.61 -13.33 5.70
N HIS A 159 10.46 -12.88 5.17
CA HIS A 159 9.18 -13.03 5.85
C HIS A 159 8.75 -14.49 6.01
N ASP A 160 8.95 -15.31 4.97
CA ASP A 160 8.76 -16.77 5.06
C ASP A 160 9.68 -17.39 6.12
N PHE A 161 10.95 -16.97 6.15
CA PHE A 161 11.89 -17.44 7.15
C PHE A 161 11.49 -17.06 8.59
N HIS A 162 10.94 -15.86 8.78
CA HIS A 162 10.37 -15.43 10.06
C HIS A 162 9.27 -16.39 10.55
N HIS A 163 8.35 -16.78 9.67
CA HIS A 163 7.28 -17.75 10.01
C HIS A 163 7.81 -19.16 10.29
N MET A 164 8.98 -19.53 9.74
CA MET A 164 9.61 -20.84 9.96
C MET A 164 10.48 -20.90 11.23
N ASN A 165 10.94 -19.75 11.76
CA ASN A 165 11.94 -19.71 12.84
C ASN A 165 11.54 -18.76 13.98
N PHE A 166 10.92 -19.31 15.03
CA PHE A 166 10.37 -18.57 16.18
C PHE A 166 11.40 -18.11 17.22
N VAL A 167 12.70 -18.34 17.03
CA VAL A 167 13.76 -17.98 17.97
C VAL A 167 14.79 -17.08 17.31
N GLY A 168 14.89 -15.83 17.77
CA GLY A 168 15.89 -14.86 17.31
C GLY A 168 15.55 -14.11 16.02
N ASN A 169 14.44 -14.46 15.33
CA ASN A 169 13.94 -13.71 14.19
C ASN A 169 12.62 -13.00 14.54
N TYR A 170 12.69 -11.88 15.25
CA TYR A 170 11.49 -11.14 15.69
C TYR A 170 11.03 -10.05 14.71
N ALA A 171 11.90 -9.67 13.77
CA ALA A 171 11.53 -8.73 12.71
C ALA A 171 10.89 -9.51 11.57
N SER A 172 9.78 -9.01 11.02
CA SER A 172 9.01 -9.68 9.99
C SER A 172 9.28 -9.16 8.58
N THR A 173 9.64 -7.87 8.44
CA THR A 173 9.77 -7.20 7.13
C THR A 173 11.19 -6.65 6.90
N PHE A 174 11.83 -6.16 7.96
CA PHE A 174 13.13 -5.50 7.90
C PHE A 174 14.21 -6.36 8.53
N THR A 175 15.40 -6.36 7.92
CA THR A 175 16.56 -7.13 8.39
C THR A 175 17.65 -6.21 8.93
N ASP A 176 18.23 -6.60 10.06
CA ASP A 176 19.50 -6.04 10.53
C ASP A 176 20.67 -6.94 10.09
N GLN A 177 21.88 -6.39 9.94
CA GLN A 177 23.10 -7.11 9.51
C GLN A 177 23.35 -8.45 10.25
N LYS A 178 22.90 -8.57 11.49
CA LYS A 178 23.04 -9.80 12.29
C LYS A 178 22.11 -10.92 11.85
N GLN A 179 20.92 -10.61 11.36
CA GLN A 179 19.94 -11.58 10.87
C GLN A 179 20.32 -12.10 9.48
N GLU A 180 20.80 -11.22 8.60
CA GLU A 180 21.32 -11.55 7.27
C GLU A 180 22.44 -12.62 7.33
N LEU A 181 23.39 -12.46 8.25
CA LEU A 181 24.47 -13.44 8.50
C LEU A 181 23.97 -14.80 9.03
N SER A 182 22.80 -14.84 9.65
CA SER A 182 22.20 -16.07 10.17
C SER A 182 21.46 -16.84 9.08
N GLU A 183 20.85 -16.13 8.12
CA GLU A 183 20.20 -16.69 6.94
C GLU A 183 21.23 -17.26 5.97
N GLU A 184 22.31 -16.52 5.70
CA GLU A 184 23.37 -16.96 4.77
C GLU A 184 24.06 -18.24 5.25
N LYS A 185 24.11 -18.46 6.58
CA LYS A 185 24.66 -19.69 7.19
C LYS A 185 23.71 -20.89 7.14
N LYS A 186 22.40 -20.68 7.04
CA LYS A 186 21.40 -21.75 6.91
C LYS A 186 21.09 -22.10 5.44
N SER A 187 21.37 -21.17 4.53
CA SER A 187 21.22 -21.35 3.08
C SER A 187 22.36 -22.12 2.40
N LYS A 188 23.48 -22.38 3.09
CA LYS A 188 24.63 -23.15 2.60
C LYS A 188 24.66 -24.53 3.26
#